data_AF-A0A8J4UDT4-F1
#
_entry.id   AF-A0A8J4UDT4-F1
#
_cell.length_a   1.000
_cell.length_b   1.000
_cell.length_c   1.000
_cell.angle_alpha   90.00
_cell.angle_beta   90.00
_cell.angle_gamma   90.00
#
_symmetry.space_group_name_H-M   'P 1'
#
loop_
_entity.id
_entity.type
_entity.pdbx_description
1 polymer ?
#
loop_
_entity_poly.entity_id
_entity_poly.type
_entity_poly.pdbx_seq_one_letter_code
_entity_poly.pdbx_strand_id
1 'polypeptide(L)'
;MTPSIITDSTNSFSARMTVAQRKEANELRKTLKPLMEKKRRARINESLNKLKELIVPLVANDTSRYSKLEKADILEMTVRFLRELPSSPVK
;
A
#
# COMPACT_ATOMS: atom_id res chain seq x y z
N MET A 1 24.05 -27.37 43.07
CA MET A 1 24.29 -25.91 43.14
C MET A 1 24.66 -25.43 41.75
N THR A 2 23.70 -24.88 41.03
CA THR A 2 23.87 -24.33 39.69
C THR A 2 24.16 -22.83 39.80
N PRO A 3 25.30 -22.32 39.31
CA PRO A 3 25.48 -20.88 39.25
C PRO A 3 24.72 -20.30 38.05
N SER A 4 24.32 -19.06 38.27
CA SER A 4 23.23 -18.34 37.64
C SER A 4 23.48 -17.92 36.20
N ILE A 5 22.35 -17.82 35.49
CA ILE A 5 22.16 -17.13 34.22
C ILE A 5 22.66 -15.69 34.34
N ILE A 6 23.68 -15.32 33.56
CA ILE A 6 24.00 -13.92 33.27
C ILE A 6 23.07 -13.49 32.14
N THR A 7 21.94 -12.91 32.51
CA THR A 7 21.13 -12.09 31.60
C THR A 7 21.84 -10.76 31.42
N ASP A 8 22.77 -10.66 30.47
CA ASP A 8 23.26 -9.34 30.07
C ASP A 8 22.35 -8.77 28.97
N SER A 9 21.40 -7.99 29.46
CA SER A 9 20.52 -7.12 28.70
C SER A 9 21.34 -6.06 27.99
N THR A 10 22.02 -6.42 26.91
CA THR A 10 22.55 -5.43 25.96
C THR A 10 21.43 -5.01 25.02
N ASN A 11 20.50 -4.23 25.58
CA ASN A 11 19.78 -3.23 24.81
C ASN A 11 20.86 -2.33 24.21
N SER A 12 21.31 -2.72 23.01
CA SER A 12 22.42 -2.12 22.30
C SER A 12 22.20 -0.63 22.25
N PHE A 13 23.02 0.09 23.02
CA PHE A 13 23.11 1.53 23.02
C PHE A 13 23.09 1.99 21.57
N SER A 14 22.00 2.62 21.15
CA SER A 14 21.96 3.34 19.88
C SER A 14 23.07 4.38 19.97
N ALA A 15 24.23 4.05 19.41
CA ALA A 15 25.39 4.91 19.38
C ALA A 15 24.92 6.30 18.97
N ARG A 16 25.25 7.32 19.77
CA ARG A 16 24.89 8.71 19.46
C ARG A 16 25.48 9.03 18.08
N MET A 17 24.64 8.99 17.03
CA MET A 17 25.08 9.29 15.68
C MET A 17 25.67 10.69 15.65
N THR A 18 26.82 10.83 14.99
CA THR A 18 27.48 12.13 14.82
C THR A 18 26.59 13.05 13.98
N VAL A 19 26.79 14.36 14.08
CA VAL A 19 26.00 15.35 13.33
C VAL A 19 26.10 15.11 11.81
N ALA A 20 27.28 14.69 11.32
CA ALA A 20 27.49 14.32 9.92
C ALA A 20 26.65 13.10 9.51
N GLN A 21 26.64 12.03 10.32
CA GLN A 21 25.84 10.82 10.06
C GLN A 21 24.32 11.12 10.07
N ARG A 22 23.86 12.03 10.95
CA ARG A 22 22.45 12.45 10.96
C ARG A 22 22.07 13.24 9.71
N LYS A 23 22.98 14.09 9.21
CA LYS A 23 22.78 14.85 7.98
C LYS A 23 22.66 13.92 6.78
N GLU A 24 23.57 12.97 6.65
CA GLU A 24 23.55 11.95 5.59
C GLU A 24 22.27 11.09 5.62
N ALA A 25 21.86 10.62 6.80
CA ALA A 25 20.61 9.87 6.96
C ALA A 25 19.37 10.72 6.60
N ASN A 26 19.40 12.03 6.85
CA ASN A 26 18.31 12.93 6.47
C ASN A 26 18.26 13.13 4.95
N GLU A 27 19.41 13.34 4.31
CA GLU A 27 19.48 13.43 2.84
C GLU A 27 19.02 12.12 2.17
N LEU A 28 19.40 10.96 2.72
CA LEU A 28 18.90 9.67 2.26
C LEU A 28 17.38 9.54 2.44
N ARG A 29 16.83 10.01 3.57
CA ARG A 29 15.36 10.03 3.77
C ARG A 29 14.65 10.95 2.78
N LYS A 30 15.24 12.10 2.44
CA LYS A 30 14.69 13.04 1.45
C LYS A 30 14.63 12.45 0.05
N THR A 31 15.57 11.56 -0.32
CA THR A 31 15.59 10.91 -1.63
C THR A 31 14.74 9.63 -1.67
N LEU A 32 14.79 8.80 -0.63
CA LEU A 32 14.05 7.54 -0.58
C LEU A 32 12.53 7.74 -0.43
N LYS A 33 12.08 8.75 0.32
CA LYS A 33 10.65 9.02 0.51
C LYS A 33 9.92 9.27 -0.83
N PRO A 34 10.38 10.17 -1.72
CA PRO A 34 9.81 10.33 -3.06
C PRO A 34 9.78 9.05 -3.90
N LEU A 35 10.82 8.21 -3.80
CA LEU A 35 10.89 6.94 -4.54
C LEU A 35 9.84 5.94 -4.04
N MET A 36 9.69 5.82 -2.72
CA MET A 36 8.69 4.95 -2.10
C MET A 36 7.26 5.43 -2.40
N GLU A 37 7.04 6.75 -2.39
CA GLU A 37 5.79 7.38 -2.82
C GLU A 37 5.47 7.02 -4.29
N LYS A 38 6.45 7.16 -5.19
CA LYS A 38 6.30 6.82 -6.61
C LYS A 38 5.91 5.35 -6.79
N LYS A 39 6.57 4.43 -6.08
CA LYS A 39 6.23 2.99 -6.10
C LYS A 39 4.82 2.74 -5.54
N ARG A 40 4.42 3.39 -4.45
CA ARG A 40 3.05 3.27 -3.91
C ARG A 40 2.01 3.77 -4.93
N ARG A 41 2.24 4.93 -5.53
CA ARG A 41 1.33 5.51 -6.55
C ARG A 41 1.19 4.61 -7.77
N ALA A 42 2.30 4.03 -8.25
CA ALA A 42 2.27 3.06 -9.35
C ALA A 42 1.37 1.87 -9.01
N ARG A 43 1.54 1.27 -7.83
CA ARG A 43 0.72 0.15 -7.36
C ARG A 43 -0.77 0.50 -7.26
N ILE A 44 -1.10 1.69 -6.77
CA ILE A 44 -2.49 2.17 -6.68
C ILE A 44 -3.10 2.31 -8.08
N ASN A 45 -2.37 2.92 -9.02
CA ASN A 45 -2.87 3.10 -10.38
C ASN A 45 -3.02 1.75 -11.12
N GLU A 46 -2.08 0.82 -10.94
CA GLU A 46 -2.18 -0.53 -11.49
C GLU A 46 -3.41 -1.26 -10.94
N SER A 47 -3.65 -1.16 -9.63
CA SER A 47 -4.83 -1.75 -8.99
C SER A 47 -6.12 -1.15 -9.53
N LEU A 48 -6.19 0.17 -9.70
CA LEU A 48 -7.36 0.84 -10.28
C LEU A 48 -7.63 0.43 -11.73
N ASN A 49 -6.58 0.28 -12.54
CA ASN A 49 -6.71 -0.23 -13.91
C ASN A 49 -7.23 -1.67 -13.90
N LYS A 50 -6.73 -2.51 -13.00
CA LYS A 50 -7.22 -3.89 -12.84
C LYS A 50 -8.68 -3.93 -12.42
N LEU A 51 -9.09 -3.08 -11.47
CA LEU A 51 -10.48 -2.94 -11.07
C LEU A 51 -11.36 -2.57 -12.28
N LYS A 52 -10.92 -1.59 -13.09
CA LYS A 52 -11.65 -1.18 -14.30
C LYS A 52 -11.82 -2.35 -15.28
N GLU A 53 -10.76 -3.11 -15.55
CA GLU A 53 -10.82 -4.29 -16.42
C GLU A 53 -11.77 -5.37 -15.93
N LEU A 54 -11.85 -5.58 -14.61
CA LEU A 54 -12.70 -6.61 -14.01
C LEU A 54 -14.17 -6.18 -13.91
N ILE A 55 -14.42 -4.92 -13.56
CA ILE A 55 -15.77 -4.44 -13.22
C ILE A 55 -16.55 -4.00 -14.47
N VAL A 56 -15.90 -3.34 -15.44
CA VAL A 56 -16.58 -2.81 -16.63
C VAL A 56 -17.34 -3.91 -17.40
N PRO A 57 -16.76 -5.09 -17.69
CA PRO A 57 -17.48 -6.15 -18.40
C PRO A 57 -18.63 -6.78 -17.60
N LEU A 58 -18.57 -6.72 -16.27
CA LEU A 58 -19.56 -7.34 -15.37
C LEU A 58 -20.77 -6.43 -15.13
N VAL A 59 -20.55 -5.11 -15.15
CA VAL A 59 -21.59 -4.11 -14.84
C VAL A 59 -22.17 -3.49 -16.10
N ALA A 60 -21.48 -3.56 -17.24
CA ALA A 60 -21.88 -2.84 -18.43
C ALA A 60 -21.72 -3.59 -19.75
N ASN A 61 -22.78 -3.53 -20.56
CA ASN A 61 -22.82 -4.11 -21.90
C ASN A 61 -22.14 -3.24 -22.98
N ASP A 62 -21.76 -2.00 -22.66
CA ASP A 62 -21.20 -1.05 -23.64
C ASP A 62 -19.83 -0.51 -23.21
N THR A 63 -18.77 -1.19 -23.63
CA THR A 63 -17.36 -0.88 -23.34
C THR A 63 -16.93 0.54 -23.78
N SER A 64 -17.58 1.14 -24.78
CA SER A 64 -17.20 2.45 -25.34
C SER A 64 -17.35 3.58 -24.31
N ARG A 65 -18.45 3.53 -23.54
CA ARG A 65 -18.79 4.48 -22.47
C ARG A 65 -17.73 4.53 -21.35
N TYR A 66 -16.94 3.48 -21.18
CA TYR A 66 -16.02 3.33 -20.06
C TYR A 66 -14.55 3.59 -20.41
N SER A 67 -14.26 3.91 -21.68
CA SER A 67 -12.92 4.27 -22.14
C SER A 67 -12.30 5.42 -21.34
N LYS A 68 -13.10 6.40 -20.88
CA LYS A 68 -12.69 7.59 -20.12
C LYS A 68 -13.15 7.67 -18.65
N LEU A 69 -13.40 6.54 -17.99
CA LEU A 69 -13.79 6.53 -16.56
C LEU A 69 -12.82 7.31 -15.68
N GLU A 70 -13.35 8.18 -14.81
CA GLU A 70 -12.57 8.83 -13.77
C GLU A 70 -12.28 7.85 -12.62
N LYS A 71 -11.28 8.19 -11.77
CA LYS A 71 -10.92 7.32 -10.64
C LYS A 71 -12.05 7.15 -9.63
N ALA A 72 -12.87 8.20 -9.45
CA ALA A 72 -14.02 8.16 -8.55
C ALA A 72 -15.07 7.17 -9.06
N ASP A 73 -15.40 7.24 -10.36
CA ASP A 73 -16.37 6.34 -11.00
C ASP A 73 -15.96 4.86 -10.89
N ILE A 74 -14.67 4.56 -11.11
CA ILE A 74 -14.14 3.19 -10.96
C ILE A 74 -14.41 2.67 -9.53
N LEU A 75 -14.14 3.50 -8.53
CA LEU A 75 -14.35 3.13 -7.12
C LEU A 75 -15.83 2.97 -6.80
N GLU A 76 -16.68 3.90 -7.21
CA GLU A 76 -18.12 3.87 -6.96
C GLU A 76 -18.77 2.63 -7.60
N MET A 77 -18.48 2.39 -8.87
CA MET A 77 -19.00 1.23 -9.61
C MET A 77 -18.57 -0.09 -8.96
N THR A 78 -17.31 -0.17 -8.51
CA THR A 78 -16.81 -1.36 -7.79
C THR A 78 -17.55 -1.57 -6.48
N VAL A 79 -17.74 -0.51 -5.68
CA VAL A 79 -18.46 -0.61 -4.41
C VAL A 79 -19.91 -1.03 -4.63
N ARG A 80 -20.58 -0.48 -5.65
CA ARG A 80 -21.93 -0.88 -6.03
C ARG A 80 -21.99 -2.35 -6.40
N PHE A 81 -21.10 -2.83 -7.27
CA PHE A 81 -21.01 -4.24 -7.63
C PHE A 81 -20.84 -5.14 -6.40
N LEU A 82 -19.93 -4.81 -5.49
CA LEU A 82 -19.70 -5.59 -4.27
C LEU A 82 -20.92 -5.63 -3.32
N ARG A 83 -21.76 -4.59 -3.31
CA ARG A 83 -23.01 -4.57 -2.53
C ARG A 83 -24.12 -5.39 -3.16
N GLU A 84 -24.15 -5.45 -4.50
CA GLU A 84 -25.10 -6.24 -5.26
C GLU A 84 -24.74 -7.73 -5.31
N LEU A 85 -23.47 -8.08 -5.01
CA LEU A 85 -23.08 -9.48 -4.84
C LEU A 85 -23.93 -10.14 -3.76
N PRO A 86 -24.54 -11.30 -4.03
CA PRO A 86 -25.26 -12.04 -3.00
C PRO A 86 -24.27 -12.32 -1.87
N SER A 87 -24.56 -11.79 -0.69
CA SER A 87 -23.84 -12.14 0.54
C SER A 87 -24.01 -13.63 0.74
N SER A 88 -23.09 -14.42 0.18
CA SER A 88 -23.03 -15.85 0.46
C SER A 88 -22.95 -15.97 1.97
N PRO A 89 -23.97 -16.55 2.65
CA PRO A 89 -23.85 -16.79 4.08
C PRO A 89 -22.66 -17.72 4.24
N VAL A 90 -21.62 -17.22 4.89
CA VAL A 90 -20.47 -18.01 5.29
C VAL A 90 -21.04 -19.08 6.21
N LYS A 91 -21.12 -20.32 5.70
CA LYS A 91 -21.44 -21.51 6.50
C LYS A 91 -20.28 -21.84 7.42
#